data_AF-T0HDQ8-F1
#
_entry.id   AF-T0HDQ8-F1
#
_cell.length_a   1.000
_cell.length_b   1.000
_cell.length_c   1.000
_cell.angle_alpha   90.00
_cell.angle_beta   90.00
_cell.angle_gamma   90.00
#
_symmetry.space_group_name_H-M   'P 1'
#
loop_
_entity.id
_entity.type
_entity.pdbx_description
1 polymer ?
#
loop_
_entity_poly.entity_id
_entity_poly.type
_entity_poly.pdbx_seq_one_letter_code
_entity_poly.pdbx_strand_id
1 'polypeptide(L)'
;MPADFAATVRALAETVALREQGASGRSEAASRFVLDSFAGMPAYLRPPLRAATLLFDAWPIVRRRRPFHRLPPAERLRQMESWEASPIGAARMLMTFYISLSLFGLWPDEDPHG
;
A
#
# COMPACT_ATOMS: atom_id res chain seq x y z
N MET A 1 -2.98 -17.73 9.24
CA MET A 1 -3.39 -16.32 9.43
C MET A 1 -3.83 -15.80 8.07
N PRO A 2 -5.11 -15.40 7.93
CA PRO A 2 -5.68 -14.93 6.66
C PRO A 2 -5.12 -13.56 6.25
N ALA A 3 -5.47 -13.11 5.05
CA ALA A 3 -5.15 -11.78 4.56
C ALA A 3 -5.71 -10.69 5.49
N ASP A 4 -4.90 -9.68 5.80
CA ASP A 4 -5.25 -8.58 6.71
C ASP A 4 -5.05 -7.24 6.01
N PHE A 5 -6.15 -6.52 5.79
CA PHE A 5 -6.16 -5.23 5.10
C PHE A 5 -5.20 -4.22 5.72
N ALA A 6 -5.21 -4.06 7.05
CA ALA A 6 -4.39 -3.07 7.72
C ALA A 6 -2.90 -3.45 7.65
N ALA A 7 -2.59 -4.74 7.79
CA ALA A 7 -1.23 -5.24 7.61
C ALA A 7 -0.72 -5.06 6.18
N THR A 8 -1.57 -5.28 5.17
CA THR A 8 -1.23 -5.03 3.76
C THR A 8 -0.98 -3.56 3.49
N VAL A 9 -1.82 -2.66 4.02
CA VAL A 9 -1.64 -1.21 3.89
C VAL A 9 -0.33 -0.75 4.53
N ARG A 10 -0.01 -1.22 5.74
CA ARG A 10 1.28 -0.92 6.39
C ARG A 10 2.45 -1.43 5.55
N ALA A 11 2.39 -2.67 5.07
CA ALA A 11 3.43 -3.24 4.22
C ALA A 11 3.62 -2.47 2.91
N LEU A 12 2.55 -1.95 2.31
CA LEU A 12 2.62 -1.07 1.12
C LEU A 12 3.30 0.26 1.46
N ALA A 13 2.86 0.94 2.51
CA ALA A 13 3.44 2.21 2.93
C ALA A 13 4.92 2.07 3.32
N GLU A 14 5.31 0.99 4.02
CA GLU A 14 6.70 0.63 4.29
C GLU A 14 7.51 0.44 3.01
N THR A 15 6.95 -0.26 2.02
CA THR A 15 7.63 -0.52 0.75
C THR A 15 7.86 0.78 -0.03
N VAL A 16 6.87 1.69 -0.04
CA VAL A 16 7.00 3.02 -0.67
C VAL A 16 8.01 3.89 0.10
N ALA A 17 7.93 3.92 1.43
CA ALA A 17 8.88 4.68 2.27
C ALA A 17 10.32 4.22 2.05
N LEU A 18 10.55 2.91 1.97
CA LEU A 18 11.87 2.33 1.71
C LEU A 18 12.38 2.69 0.31
N ARG A 19 11.50 2.72 -0.70
CA ARG A 19 11.83 3.09 -2.09
C ARG A 19 12.24 4.55 -2.20
N GLU A 20 11.54 5.46 -1.51
CA GLU A 20 11.69 6.92 -1.70
C GLU A 20 12.64 7.58 -0.70
N GLN A 21 12.59 7.18 0.59
CA GLN A 21 13.40 7.80 1.68
C GLN A 21 14.45 6.83 2.25
N GLY A 22 14.51 5.58 1.78
CA GLY A 22 15.41 4.57 2.34
C GLY A 22 15.04 4.15 3.77
N ALA A 23 16.03 3.70 4.56
CA ALA A 23 15.82 3.17 5.91
C ALA A 23 15.35 4.22 6.95
N SER A 24 15.41 5.51 6.62
CA SER A 24 15.01 6.62 7.50
C SER A 24 13.57 7.07 7.30
N GLY A 25 12.81 6.41 6.42
CA GLY A 25 11.47 6.84 6.02
C GLY A 25 10.44 6.76 7.15
N ARG A 26 9.58 7.78 7.25
CA ARG A 26 8.44 7.85 8.18
C ARG A 26 7.28 6.92 7.75
N SER A 27 7.57 5.63 7.55
CA SER A 27 6.62 4.62 7.07
C SER A 27 5.38 4.49 7.94
N GLU A 28 5.53 4.67 9.26
CA GLU A 28 4.41 4.63 10.20
C GLU A 28 3.43 5.79 9.97
N ALA A 29 3.92 7.01 9.79
CA ALA A 29 3.10 8.19 9.49
C ALA A 29 2.36 8.02 8.14
N ALA A 30 3.06 7.54 7.13
CA ALA A 30 2.47 7.25 5.82
C ALA A 30 1.37 6.19 5.91
N SER A 31 1.63 5.08 6.64
CA SER A 31 0.64 4.01 6.81
C SER A 31 -0.61 4.49 7.55
N ARG A 32 -0.44 5.33 8.56
CA ARG A 32 -1.54 5.93 9.31
C ARG A 32 -2.35 6.87 8.44
N PHE A 33 -1.69 7.73 7.65
CA PHE A 33 -2.34 8.63 6.72
C PHE A 33 -3.19 7.88 5.67
N VAL A 34 -2.67 6.77 5.15
CA VAL A 34 -3.40 5.92 4.19
C VAL A 34 -4.63 5.28 4.85
N LEU A 35 -4.50 4.79 6.09
CA LEU A 35 -5.62 4.21 6.83
C LEU A 35 -6.69 5.25 7.18
N ASP A 36 -6.28 6.44 7.62
CA ASP A 36 -7.18 7.56 7.92
C ASP A 36 -7.90 8.05 6.65
N SER A 37 -7.19 8.16 5.53
CA SER A 37 -7.77 8.47 4.23
C SER A 37 -8.82 7.43 3.81
N PHE A 38 -8.55 6.14 4.06
CA PHE A 38 -9.50 5.07 3.81
C PHE A 38 -10.73 5.14 4.75
N ALA A 39 -10.53 5.51 6.01
CA ALA A 39 -11.61 5.75 6.97
C ALA A 39 -12.46 6.97 6.56
N GLY A 40 -11.89 7.97 5.90
CA GLY A 40 -12.63 9.10 5.32
C GLY A 40 -13.43 8.76 4.05
N MET A 41 -13.19 7.61 3.41
CA MET A 41 -13.84 7.28 2.13
C MET A 41 -15.34 7.04 2.24
N PRO A 42 -16.10 7.36 1.17
CA PRO A 42 -17.51 7.03 1.07
C PRO A 42 -17.76 5.52 1.22
N ALA A 43 -18.85 5.17 1.91
CA ALA A 43 -19.17 3.79 2.27
C ALA A 43 -19.34 2.85 1.06
N TYR A 44 -19.66 3.37 -0.12
CA TYR A 44 -19.80 2.60 -1.36
C TYR A 44 -18.45 2.24 -2.01
N LEU A 45 -17.37 2.99 -1.74
CA LEU A 45 -16.03 2.72 -2.27
C LEU A 45 -15.21 1.80 -1.36
N ARG A 46 -15.46 1.80 -0.05
CA ARG A 46 -14.77 0.93 0.92
C ARG A 46 -14.84 -0.56 0.57
N PRO A 47 -16.00 -1.17 0.25
CA PRO A 47 -16.07 -2.60 -0.03
C PRO A 47 -15.27 -3.03 -1.27
N PRO A 48 -15.39 -2.40 -2.45
CA PRO A 48 -14.60 -2.81 -3.62
C PRO A 48 -13.10 -2.58 -3.40
N LEU A 49 -12.69 -1.49 -2.75
CA LEU A 49 -11.29 -1.24 -2.47
C LEU A 49 -10.72 -2.29 -1.49
N ARG A 50 -11.47 -2.62 -0.43
CA ARG A 50 -11.08 -3.67 0.53
C ARG A 50 -10.97 -5.03 -0.15
N ALA A 51 -11.90 -5.38 -1.03
CA ALA A 51 -11.84 -6.61 -1.82
C ALA A 51 -10.61 -6.65 -2.73
N ALA A 52 -10.29 -5.54 -3.41
CA ALA A 52 -9.10 -5.44 -4.26
C ALA A 52 -7.80 -5.59 -3.45
N THR A 53 -7.72 -4.97 -2.26
CA THR A 53 -6.57 -5.10 -1.37
C THR A 53 -6.42 -6.52 -0.82
N LEU A 54 -7.52 -7.20 -0.51
CA LEU A 54 -7.48 -8.61 -0.10
C LEU A 54 -7.05 -9.53 -1.25
N LEU A 55 -7.53 -9.29 -2.47
CA LEU A 55 -7.06 -10.00 -3.66
C LEU A 55 -5.56 -9.78 -3.89
N PHE A 56 -5.07 -8.56 -3.69
CA PHE A 56 -3.65 -8.25 -3.76
C PHE A 56 -2.83 -9.01 -2.70
N ASP A 57 -3.29 -9.04 -1.45
CA ASP A 57 -2.61 -9.76 -0.36
C ASP A 57 -2.65 -11.29 -0.55
N ALA A 58 -3.72 -11.80 -1.18
CA ALA A 58 -3.90 -13.21 -1.49
C ALA A 58 -3.20 -13.66 -2.78
N TRP A 59 -2.89 -12.76 -3.71
CA TRP A 59 -2.16 -13.08 -4.95
C TRP A 59 -0.85 -13.86 -4.74
N PRO A 60 0.05 -13.48 -3.82
CA PRO A 60 1.26 -14.24 -3.55
C PRO A 60 0.97 -15.54 -2.79
N ILE A 61 -0.19 -15.71 -2.15
CA ILE A 61 -0.56 -17.00 -1.54
C ILE A 61 -0.67 -18.08 -2.62
N VAL A 62 -1.27 -17.76 -3.77
CA VAL A 62 -1.44 -18.70 -4.89
C VAL A 62 -0.10 -19.18 -5.45
N ARG A 63 0.93 -18.33 -5.47
CA ARG A 63 2.27 -18.67 -6.02
C ARG A 63 3.32 -19.07 -4.98
N ARG A 64 3.26 -18.54 -3.76
CA ARG A 64 4.34 -18.59 -2.74
C ARG A 64 3.86 -19.11 -1.38
N ARG A 65 2.57 -19.43 -1.23
CA ARG A 65 1.93 -19.87 0.04
C ARG A 65 2.06 -18.88 1.20
N ARG A 66 2.44 -17.62 0.94
CA ARG A 66 2.56 -16.56 1.94
C ARG A 66 1.86 -15.29 1.46
N PRO A 67 1.15 -14.58 2.34
CA PRO A 67 0.50 -13.31 2.00
C PRO A 67 1.52 -12.19 1.81
N PHE A 68 1.14 -11.15 1.08
CA PHE A 68 2.01 -10.01 0.74
C PHE A 68 2.65 -9.38 1.99
N HIS A 69 1.85 -9.14 3.03
CA HIS A 69 2.34 -8.53 4.27
C HIS A 69 3.41 -9.35 5.00
N ARG A 70 3.64 -10.62 4.66
CA ARG A 70 4.71 -11.46 5.25
C ARG A 70 5.88 -11.70 4.31
N LEU A 71 5.85 -11.15 3.09
CA LEU A 71 6.96 -11.23 2.17
C LEU A 71 8.12 -10.35 2.67
N PRO A 72 9.39 -10.73 2.43
CA PRO A 72 10.52 -9.87 2.69
C PRO A 72 10.45 -8.58 1.84
N PRO A 73 11.06 -7.47 2.30
CA PRO A 73 10.93 -6.15 1.65
C PRO A 73 11.24 -6.16 0.14
N ALA A 74 12.29 -6.88 -0.28
CA ALA A 74 12.65 -7.00 -1.69
C ALA A 74 11.58 -7.71 -2.53
N GLU A 75 10.87 -8.69 -1.98
CA GLU A 75 9.78 -9.38 -2.68
C GLU A 75 8.51 -8.54 -2.72
N ARG A 76 8.22 -7.78 -1.66
CA ARG A 76 7.11 -6.82 -1.65
C ARG A 76 7.29 -5.77 -2.76
N LEU A 77 8.49 -5.21 -2.90
CA LEU A 77 8.81 -4.25 -3.94
C LEU A 77 8.59 -4.83 -5.35
N ARG A 78 9.11 -6.03 -5.62
CA ARG A 78 8.92 -6.70 -6.92
C ARG A 78 7.46 -6.97 -7.24
N GLN A 79 6.65 -7.35 -6.25
CA GLN A 79 5.22 -7.53 -6.47
C GLN A 79 4.52 -6.20 -6.76
N MET A 80 4.86 -5.14 -6.02
CA MET A 80 4.33 -3.79 -6.25
C MET A 80 4.65 -3.32 -7.67
N GLU A 81 5.92 -3.40 -8.09
CA GLU A 81 6.36 -3.04 -9.44
C GLU A 81 5.66 -3.88 -10.52
N SER A 82 5.47 -5.18 -10.29
CA SER A 82 4.74 -6.05 -11.22
C SER A 82 3.27 -5.67 -11.38
N TRP A 83 2.62 -5.16 -10.32
CA TRP A 83 1.24 -4.71 -10.36
C TRP A 83 1.12 -3.30 -10.95
N GLU A 84 2.09 -2.43 -10.67
CA GLU A 84 2.22 -1.10 -11.26
C GLU A 84 2.40 -1.18 -12.78
N ALA A 85 3.25 -2.11 -13.24
CA ALA A 85 3.48 -2.39 -14.66
C ALA A 85 2.47 -3.35 -15.30
N SER A 86 1.44 -3.79 -14.54
CA SER A 86 0.46 -4.76 -15.06
C SER A 86 -0.45 -4.11 -16.10
N PRO A 87 -0.81 -4.83 -17.19
CA PRO A 87 -1.81 -4.37 -18.14
C PRO A 87 -3.23 -4.33 -17.55
N ILE A 88 -3.44 -4.91 -16.36
CA ILE A 88 -4.73 -4.92 -15.68
C ILE A 88 -4.97 -3.52 -15.08
N GLY A 89 -5.85 -2.73 -15.71
CA GLY A 89 -6.13 -1.34 -15.31
C GLY A 89 -6.50 -1.19 -13.82
N ALA A 90 -7.25 -2.13 -13.25
CA ALA A 90 -7.60 -2.12 -11.83
C ALA A 90 -6.38 -2.33 -10.91
N ALA A 91 -5.44 -3.21 -11.28
CA ALA A 91 -4.22 -3.46 -10.50
C ALA A 91 -3.32 -2.22 -10.50
N ARG A 92 -3.10 -1.63 -11.68
CA ARG A 92 -2.33 -0.40 -11.83
C ARG A 92 -2.96 0.76 -11.07
N MET A 93 -4.27 0.95 -11.20
CA MET A 93 -5.00 2.01 -10.50
C MET A 93 -4.92 1.85 -8.98
N LEU A 94 -5.03 0.62 -8.47
CA LEU A 94 -4.86 0.33 -7.04
C LEU A 94 -3.45 0.69 -6.56
N MET A 95 -2.41 0.32 -7.31
CA MET A 95 -1.02 0.67 -6.98
C MET A 95 -0.80 2.19 -7.01
N THR A 96 -1.23 2.86 -8.10
CA THR A 96 -1.14 4.33 -8.20
C THR A 96 -1.84 5.00 -7.02
N PHE A 97 -3.03 4.54 -6.66
CA PHE A 97 -3.78 5.08 -5.52
C PHE A 97 -3.00 4.97 -4.19
N TYR A 98 -2.48 3.78 -3.87
CA TYR A 98 -1.73 3.55 -2.64
C TYR A 98 -0.37 4.25 -2.63
N ILE A 99 0.35 4.28 -3.76
CA ILE A 99 1.62 4.99 -3.90
C ILE A 99 1.39 6.48 -3.69
N SER A 100 0.41 7.09 -4.36
CA SER A 100 0.09 8.51 -4.20
C SER A 100 -0.29 8.87 -2.77
N LEU A 101 -1.13 8.07 -2.10
CA LEU A 101 -1.47 8.31 -0.69
C LEU A 101 -0.27 8.16 0.23
N SER A 102 0.57 7.13 0.00
CA SER A 102 1.76 6.89 0.82
C SER A 102 2.78 8.01 0.65
N LEU A 103 2.96 8.52 -0.58
CA LEU A 103 3.78 9.69 -0.87
C LEU A 103 3.26 10.93 -0.15
N PHE A 104 1.95 11.16 -0.18
CA PHE A 104 1.33 12.28 0.53
C PHE A 104 1.52 12.18 2.05
N GLY A 105 1.42 10.97 2.62
CA GLY A 105 1.69 10.74 4.04
C GLY A 105 3.17 10.77 4.41
N LEU A 106 4.09 10.56 3.44
CA LEU A 106 5.53 10.69 3.62
C LEU A 106 6.00 12.14 3.66
N TRP A 107 5.26 13.02 2.99
CA TRP A 107 5.47 14.46 2.98
C TRP A 107 4.26 15.18 3.60
N PRO A 108 4.03 15.02 4.92
CA PRO A 108 3.06 15.88 5.58
C PRO A 108 3.56 17.30 5.37
N ASP A 109 2.75 18.11 4.68
CA ASP A 109 3.03 19.50 4.35
C ASP A 109 3.78 20.15 5.53
N GLU A 110 5.09 20.32 5.36
CA GLU A 110 5.79 21.31 6.15
C GLU A 110 5.25 22.60 5.53
N ASP A 111 4.28 23.19 6.20
CA ASP A 111 3.79 24.53 5.90
C ASP A 111 4.71 25.50 6.68
N PRO A 112 5.83 26.00 6.12
CA PRO A 112 6.58 27.11 6.68
C PRO A 112 5.91 28.41 6.23
N HIS A 113 4.64 28.62 6.57
CA HIS A 113 4.08 29.96 6.65
C HIS A 113 4.15 30.43 8.12
N GLY A 114 5.36 30.83 8.51
CA GLY A 114 5.67 31.59 9.72
C GLY A 114 6.50 32.81 9.37
#